data_AF-A0A0F3QJL0-F1
#
_entry.id   AF-A0A0F3QJL0-F1
#
_cell.length_a   1.000
_cell.length_b   1.000
_cell.length_c   1.000
_cell.angle_alpha   90.00
_cell.angle_beta   90.00
_cell.angle_gamma   90.00
#
_symmetry.space_group_name_H-M   'P 1'
#
loop_
_entity.id
_entity.type
_entity.pdbx_description
1 polymer ?
#
loop_
_entity_poly.entity_id
_entity_poly.type
_entity_poly.pdbx_seq_one_letter_code
_entity_poly.pdbx_strand_id
1 'polypeptide(L)'
;MSDQMLTTALELNSREGDFNISYIPNAPRNCFNPSFPIIHIKLKQEHNAWLQIVRTDSSDKKLQKFIDTNLELHPFYTLEQDFYDAPLWYYTLFSKPLTYWTAHTYAVKIDNQNKTIKIIGGIKWGFRLAYFPIKPQMILPSSLDTNDWQVDVEVFKQALVGYKID
;
A
#
# COMPACT_ATOMS: atom_id res chain seq x y z
N MET A 1 9.10 -34.36 -20.58
CA MET A 1 9.88 -33.93 -19.40
C MET A 1 9.38 -32.56 -18.99
N SER A 2 8.34 -32.54 -18.16
CA SER A 2 7.79 -31.33 -17.56
C SER A 2 7.74 -31.60 -16.07
N ASP A 3 8.55 -30.89 -15.30
CA ASP A 3 8.10 -30.35 -14.01
C ASP A 3 9.18 -29.46 -13.36
N GLN A 4 8.69 -28.32 -12.88
CA GLN A 4 9.15 -27.60 -11.70
C GLN A 4 10.56 -26.98 -11.72
N MET A 5 10.67 -25.82 -12.38
CA MET A 5 11.28 -24.66 -11.75
C MET A 5 10.20 -23.63 -11.38
N LEU A 6 9.36 -23.99 -10.41
CA LEU A 6 8.60 -23.02 -9.64
C LEU A 6 9.59 -22.35 -8.69
N THR A 7 10.14 -21.20 -9.09
CA THR A 7 10.78 -20.28 -8.14
C THR A 7 9.73 -19.86 -7.12
N THR A 8 9.69 -20.53 -5.97
CA THR A 8 8.90 -20.12 -4.81
C THR A 8 9.41 -18.77 -4.37
N ALA A 9 8.57 -17.73 -4.44
CA ALA A 9 8.92 -16.46 -3.85
C ALA A 9 8.93 -16.63 -2.32
N LEU A 10 9.97 -16.11 -1.66
CA LEU A 10 10.11 -16.21 -0.22
C LEU A 10 9.16 -15.22 0.46
N GLU A 11 8.18 -15.73 1.19
CA GLU A 11 7.39 -14.93 2.11
C GLU A 11 8.27 -14.56 3.31
N LEU A 12 8.34 -13.27 3.60
CA LEU A 12 9.09 -12.71 4.71
C LEU A 12 8.13 -12.12 5.73
N ASN A 13 8.49 -12.19 7.00
CA ASN A 13 7.71 -11.65 8.11
C ASN A 13 8.52 -10.57 8.82
N SER A 14 7.89 -9.44 9.14
CA SER A 14 8.45 -8.42 10.03
C SER A 14 7.43 -7.98 11.08
N ARG A 15 7.93 -7.38 12.17
CA ARG A 15 7.12 -6.72 13.18
C ARG A 15 7.52 -5.27 13.29
N GLU A 16 6.53 -4.40 13.19
CA GLU A 16 6.66 -2.95 13.20
C GLU A 16 5.66 -2.42 14.23
N GLY A 17 6.12 -2.16 15.45
CA GLY A 17 5.22 -1.92 16.59
C GLY A 17 4.24 -3.09 16.79
N ASP A 18 2.94 -2.81 16.70
CA ASP A 18 1.87 -3.81 16.84
C ASP A 18 1.46 -4.49 15.51
N PHE A 19 2.08 -4.10 14.39
CA PHE A 19 1.82 -4.67 13.07
C PHE A 19 2.60 -5.97 12.87
N ASN A 20 1.92 -7.00 12.36
CA ASN A 20 2.56 -8.20 11.79
C ASN A 20 2.43 -8.11 10.27
N ILE A 21 3.57 -8.11 9.59
CA ILE A 21 3.62 -7.85 8.15
C ILE A 21 4.22 -9.07 7.47
N SER A 22 3.43 -9.71 6.60
CA SER A 22 3.89 -10.71 5.65
C SER A 22 4.10 -10.05 4.29
N TYR A 23 5.19 -10.32 3.60
CA TYR A 23 5.41 -9.77 2.27
C TYR A 23 6.21 -10.69 1.36
N ILE A 24 5.96 -10.55 0.07
CA ILE A 24 6.70 -11.22 -0.99
C ILE A 24 7.38 -10.12 -1.81
N PRO A 25 8.71 -9.95 -1.72
CA PRO A 25 9.40 -8.84 -2.42
C PRO A 25 9.28 -8.89 -3.95
N ASN A 26 9.18 -10.11 -4.51
CA ASN A 26 9.02 -10.32 -5.94
C ASN A 26 8.02 -11.45 -6.18
N ALA A 27 6.80 -11.08 -6.59
CA ALA A 27 5.75 -12.04 -6.86
C ALA A 27 6.16 -13.08 -7.93
N PRO A 28 5.73 -14.35 -7.78
CA PRO A 28 5.88 -15.39 -8.79
C PRO A 28 5.33 -15.02 -10.17
N ARG A 29 5.81 -15.72 -11.22
CA ARG A 29 5.40 -15.47 -12.62
C ARG A 29 3.92 -15.74 -12.91
N ASN A 30 3.27 -16.57 -12.09
CA ASN A 30 1.86 -16.94 -12.22
C ASN A 30 0.93 -16.05 -11.38
N CYS A 31 1.44 -15.04 -10.68
CA CYS A 31 0.61 -14.06 -9.99
C CYS A 31 0.05 -13.01 -10.97
N PHE A 32 -1.01 -12.30 -10.55
CA PHE A 32 -1.65 -11.26 -11.35
C PHE A 32 -0.71 -10.11 -11.73
N ASN A 33 0.19 -9.70 -10.82
CA ASN A 33 1.26 -8.75 -11.12
C ASN A 33 2.65 -9.32 -10.81
N PRO A 34 3.25 -10.09 -11.74
CA PRO A 34 4.53 -10.76 -11.53
C PRO A 34 5.67 -9.80 -11.18
N SER A 35 6.61 -10.27 -10.35
CA SER A 35 7.83 -9.54 -9.93
C SER A 35 7.63 -8.32 -9.04
N PHE A 36 6.43 -7.74 -8.96
CA PHE A 36 6.12 -6.67 -8.01
C PHE A 36 5.96 -7.20 -6.60
N PRO A 37 6.19 -6.36 -5.57
CA PRO A 37 5.98 -6.80 -4.20
C PRO A 37 4.49 -7.00 -3.91
N ILE A 38 4.19 -7.94 -3.02
CA ILE A 38 2.87 -8.14 -2.44
C ILE A 38 3.02 -7.99 -0.94
N ILE A 39 2.07 -7.33 -0.29
CA ILE A 39 2.06 -7.15 1.16
C ILE A 39 0.74 -7.64 1.76
N HIS A 40 0.86 -8.15 2.97
CA HIS A 40 -0.23 -8.46 3.87
C HIS A 40 0.10 -7.89 5.25
N ILE A 41 -0.77 -7.02 5.76
CA ILE A 41 -0.59 -6.38 7.05
C ILE A 41 -1.73 -6.81 7.98
N LYS A 42 -1.37 -7.25 9.18
CA LYS A 42 -2.30 -7.52 10.27
C LYS A 42 -2.00 -6.61 11.44
N LEU A 43 -3.05 -6.10 12.08
CA LEU A 43 -2.94 -5.33 13.31
C LEU A 43 -3.81 -5.97 14.40
N LYS A 44 -3.23 -6.20 15.58
CA LYS A 44 -3.97 -6.78 16.72
C LYS A 44 -5.00 -5.83 17.31
N GLN A 45 -4.71 -4.53 17.28
CA GLN A 45 -5.63 -3.52 17.78
C GLN A 45 -6.88 -3.48 16.90
N GLU A 46 -8.03 -3.29 17.53
CA GLU A 46 -9.32 -3.24 16.86
C GLU A 46 -9.38 -2.06 15.87
N HIS A 47 -9.67 -2.39 14.61
CA HIS A 47 -9.88 -1.45 13.50
C HIS A 47 -10.92 -2.06 12.57
N ASN A 48 -11.53 -1.26 11.69
CA ASN A 48 -12.60 -1.72 10.81
C ASN A 48 -12.46 -1.27 9.36
N ALA A 49 -11.36 -0.59 9.03
CA ALA A 49 -11.02 -0.27 7.65
C ALA A 49 -9.54 0.12 7.51
N TRP A 50 -9.16 0.33 6.27
CA TRP A 50 -7.83 0.81 5.89
C TRP A 50 -7.93 2.03 4.96
N LEU A 51 -7.01 2.98 5.15
CA LEU A 51 -6.77 4.09 4.24
C LEU A 51 -5.40 3.92 3.60
N GLN A 52 -5.29 4.14 2.30
CA GLN A 52 -4.01 4.10 1.60
C GLN A 52 -3.84 5.35 0.76
N ILE A 53 -2.71 6.04 0.95
CA ILE A 53 -2.28 7.13 0.09
C ILE A 53 -1.01 6.71 -0.65
N VAL A 54 -1.08 6.82 -1.97
CA VAL A 54 -0.01 6.46 -2.90
C VAL A 54 0.71 7.72 -3.36
N ARG A 55 2.03 7.61 -3.51
CA ARG A 55 2.90 8.61 -4.12
C ARG A 55 3.78 7.95 -5.18
N THR A 56 3.87 8.58 -6.35
CA THR A 56 4.72 8.15 -7.48
C THR A 56 5.40 9.36 -8.13
N ASP A 57 6.34 9.10 -9.02
CA ASP A 57 6.91 10.08 -9.95
C ASP A 57 6.30 9.96 -11.36
N SER A 58 5.06 9.49 -11.47
CA SER A 58 4.36 9.44 -12.75
C SER A 58 4.33 10.81 -13.44
N SER A 59 4.40 10.81 -14.78
CA SER A 59 4.19 12.01 -15.58
C SER A 59 2.75 12.50 -15.54
N ASP A 60 1.78 11.62 -15.23
CA ASP A 60 0.40 12.02 -14.97
C ASP A 60 0.28 12.55 -13.54
N LYS A 61 -0.06 13.83 -13.42
CA LYS A 61 -0.26 14.51 -12.12
C LYS A 61 -1.29 13.82 -11.23
N LYS A 62 -2.30 13.16 -11.79
CA LYS A 62 -3.31 12.44 -11.01
C LYS A 62 -2.75 11.19 -10.34
N LEU A 63 -1.69 10.62 -10.90
CA LEU A 63 -1.03 9.42 -10.38
C LEU A 63 0.17 9.74 -9.48
N GLN A 64 0.57 11.01 -9.36
CA GLN A 64 1.68 11.43 -8.49
C GLN A 64 1.34 11.33 -7.00
N LYS A 65 0.09 11.63 -6.63
CA LYS A 65 -0.39 11.54 -5.25
C LYS A 65 -1.91 11.33 -5.24
N PHE A 66 -2.37 10.20 -4.72
CA PHE A 66 -3.79 9.86 -4.70
C PHE A 66 -4.15 8.92 -3.55
N ILE A 67 -5.42 8.92 -3.14
CA ILE A 67 -5.96 7.90 -2.24
C ILE A 67 -6.31 6.69 -3.10
N ASP A 68 -5.80 5.53 -2.73
CA ASP A 68 -5.93 4.30 -3.50
C ASP A 68 -7.28 3.62 -3.25
N THR A 69 -8.35 4.30 -3.65
CA THR A 69 -9.71 3.76 -3.55
C THR A 69 -10.63 4.47 -4.54
N ASN A 70 -11.81 3.90 -4.78
CA ASN A 70 -12.86 4.58 -5.51
C ASN A 70 -13.68 5.44 -4.54
N LEU A 71 -13.25 6.69 -4.32
CA LEU A 71 -13.88 7.64 -3.40
C LEU A 71 -15.39 7.86 -3.64
N GLU A 72 -15.88 7.68 -4.87
CA GLU A 72 -17.28 7.85 -5.22
C GLU A 72 -18.15 6.67 -4.77
N LEU A 73 -17.60 5.46 -4.77
CA LEU A 73 -18.31 4.23 -4.39
C LEU A 73 -18.05 3.84 -2.94
N HIS A 74 -16.79 3.90 -2.54
CA HIS A 74 -16.34 3.48 -1.23
C HIS A 74 -15.02 4.17 -0.87
N PRO A 75 -14.99 5.10 0.09
CA PRO A 75 -13.82 5.94 0.32
C PRO A 75 -12.71 5.30 1.17
N PHE A 76 -12.81 3.98 1.42
CA PHE A 76 -11.84 3.20 2.17
C PHE A 76 -11.25 2.11 1.28
N TYR A 77 -10.04 1.65 1.57
CA TYR A 77 -9.36 0.65 0.76
C TYR A 77 -10.01 -0.73 0.93
N THR A 78 -10.14 -1.19 2.18
CA THR A 78 -10.96 -2.36 2.56
C THR A 78 -11.72 -2.07 3.85
N LEU A 79 -12.79 -2.83 4.09
CA LEU A 79 -13.48 -2.94 5.40
C LEU A 79 -13.08 -4.23 6.15
N GLU A 80 -11.99 -4.87 5.74
CA GLU A 80 -11.49 -6.12 6.33
C GLU A 80 -10.50 -5.83 7.49
N GLN A 81 -10.30 -6.82 8.36
CA GLN A 81 -9.31 -6.73 9.46
C GLN A 81 -7.86 -6.83 8.96
N ASP A 82 -7.66 -7.34 7.75
CA ASP A 82 -6.35 -7.50 7.16
C ASP A 82 -6.25 -6.59 5.94
N PHE A 83 -5.07 -6.05 5.71
CA PHE A 83 -4.76 -5.29 4.50
C PHE A 83 -3.97 -6.16 3.54
N TYR A 84 -4.39 -6.21 2.28
CA TYR A 84 -3.68 -6.88 1.20
C TYR A 84 -3.54 -5.94 0.02
N ASP A 85 -2.34 -5.86 -0.55
CA ASP A 85 -2.14 -5.10 -1.78
C ASP A 85 -1.04 -5.69 -2.65
N ALA A 86 -1.24 -5.55 -3.96
CA ALA A 86 -0.35 -5.92 -5.03
C ALA A 86 -0.42 -4.80 -6.10
N PRO A 87 0.48 -3.79 -6.02
CA PRO A 87 0.33 -2.56 -6.77
C PRO A 87 0.47 -2.84 -8.26
N LEU A 88 -0.58 -2.60 -9.05
CA LEU A 88 -0.63 -2.99 -10.46
C LEU A 88 0.04 -1.95 -11.35
N TRP A 89 1.23 -2.27 -11.86
CA TRP A 89 1.95 -1.43 -12.81
C TRP A 89 2.57 -2.27 -13.92
N TYR A 90 2.56 -1.73 -15.14
CA TYR A 90 3.20 -2.34 -16.28
C TYR A 90 4.49 -1.60 -16.64
N TYR A 91 5.58 -2.34 -16.87
CA TYR A 91 6.84 -1.78 -17.37
C TYR A 91 7.46 -2.70 -18.40
N THR A 92 8.26 -2.11 -19.29
CA THR A 92 9.09 -2.82 -20.27
C THR A 92 10.50 -2.21 -20.27
N LEU A 93 11.41 -2.80 -21.06
CA LEU A 93 12.74 -2.22 -21.30
C LEU A 93 12.69 -0.79 -21.88
N PHE A 94 11.60 -0.43 -22.55
CA PHE A 94 11.44 0.83 -23.27
C PHE A 94 10.36 1.74 -22.68
N SER A 95 9.60 1.25 -21.72
CA SER A 95 8.50 1.98 -21.09
C SER A 95 8.53 1.78 -19.60
N LYS A 96 8.78 2.87 -18.88
CA LYS A 96 8.87 2.88 -17.43
C LYS A 96 8.03 4.05 -16.92
N PRO A 97 6.76 3.81 -16.55
CA PRO A 97 5.83 4.89 -16.22
C PRO A 97 6.16 5.60 -14.90
N LEU A 98 6.99 4.99 -14.05
CA LEU A 98 7.48 5.54 -12.79
C LEU A 98 8.83 4.90 -12.40
N THR A 99 9.62 5.59 -11.59
CA THR A 99 10.82 5.05 -10.94
C THR A 99 10.56 4.60 -9.51
N TYR A 100 9.50 5.09 -8.87
CA TYR A 100 9.06 4.58 -7.57
C TYR A 100 7.55 4.61 -7.40
N TRP A 101 7.08 3.73 -6.52
CA TRP A 101 5.74 3.73 -5.97
C TRP A 101 5.87 3.52 -4.47
N THR A 102 5.26 4.40 -3.69
CA THR A 102 5.25 4.30 -2.23
C THR A 102 3.86 4.52 -1.71
N ALA A 103 3.45 3.70 -0.75
CA ALA A 103 2.18 3.86 -0.05
C ALA A 103 2.42 4.10 1.43
N HIS A 104 1.59 4.98 1.99
CA HIS A 104 1.34 5.04 3.42
C HIS A 104 -0.04 4.44 3.65
N THR A 105 -0.08 3.36 4.43
CA THR A 105 -1.27 2.55 4.66
C THR A 105 -1.61 2.60 6.14
N TYR A 106 -2.81 3.08 6.48
CA TYR A 106 -3.24 3.34 7.84
C TYR A 106 -4.41 2.43 8.23
N ALA A 107 -4.29 1.75 9.36
CA ALA A 107 -5.40 1.07 10.00
C ALA A 107 -6.25 2.12 10.72
N VAL A 108 -7.56 2.09 10.49
CA VAL A 108 -8.48 3.10 11.01
C VAL A 108 -9.71 2.50 11.67
N LYS A 109 -10.24 3.21 12.65
CA LYS A 109 -11.57 2.96 13.21
C LYS A 109 -12.51 4.05 12.74
N ILE A 110 -13.49 3.66 11.95
CA ILE A 110 -14.52 4.54 11.41
C ILE A 110 -15.79 4.39 12.25
N ASP A 111 -16.33 5.54 12.66
CA ASP A 111 -17.69 5.65 13.17
C ASP A 111 -18.57 6.29 12.08
N ASN A 112 -19.39 5.47 11.42
CA ASN A 112 -20.27 5.93 10.35
C ASN A 112 -21.44 6.78 10.85
N GLN A 113 -21.84 6.64 12.12
CA GLN A 113 -22.94 7.40 12.72
C GLN A 113 -22.49 8.81 13.07
N ASN A 114 -21.34 8.91 13.74
CA ASN A 114 -20.76 10.20 14.14
C ASN A 114 -19.86 10.81 13.08
N LYS A 115 -19.63 10.09 11.97
CA LYS A 115 -18.74 10.49 10.87
C LYS A 115 -17.34 10.83 11.37
N THR A 116 -16.75 9.96 12.19
CA THR A 116 -15.37 10.12 12.67
C THR A 116 -14.45 9.02 12.14
N ILE A 117 -13.18 9.36 11.97
CA ILE A 117 -12.11 8.44 11.60
C ILE A 117 -11.01 8.62 12.62
N LYS A 118 -10.68 7.55 13.36
CA LYS A 118 -9.54 7.51 14.26
C LYS A 118 -8.44 6.67 13.66
N ILE A 119 -7.24 7.23 13.57
CA ILE A 119 -6.06 6.46 13.15
C ILE A 119 -5.56 5.61 14.31
N ILE A 120 -5.26 4.35 14.01
CA ILE A 120 -4.71 3.39 14.97
C ILE A 120 -3.18 3.30 14.80
N GLY A 121 -2.72 3.29 13.55
CA GLY A 121 -1.30 3.34 13.19
C GLY A 121 -1.15 3.21 11.67
N GLY A 122 0.08 3.28 11.17
CA GLY A 122 0.30 3.11 9.74
C GLY A 122 1.68 2.56 9.39
N ILE A 123 1.75 2.02 8.18
CA ILE A 123 2.92 1.38 7.59
C ILE A 123 3.24 2.06 6.27
N LYS A 124 4.51 2.41 6.09
CA LYS A 124 5.08 2.79 4.81
C LYS A 124 5.57 1.54 4.10
N TRP A 125 5.32 1.41 2.81
CA TRP A 125 5.91 0.37 1.97
C TRP A 125 5.91 0.78 0.49
N GLY A 126 6.43 -0.07 -0.39
CA GLY A 126 6.32 0.12 -1.83
C GLY A 126 7.46 -0.53 -2.61
N PHE A 127 7.87 0.08 -3.72
CA PHE A 127 9.00 -0.36 -4.50
C PHE A 127 9.71 0.77 -5.27
N ARG A 128 10.95 0.47 -5.67
CA ARG A 128 11.71 1.21 -6.67
C ARG A 128 11.89 0.36 -7.92
N LEU A 129 11.81 0.99 -9.08
CA LEU A 129 12.22 0.40 -10.35
C LEU A 129 13.60 0.98 -10.70
N ALA A 130 14.62 0.15 -10.84
CA ALA A 130 15.95 0.61 -11.29
C ALA A 130 15.96 0.94 -12.80
N TYR A 131 16.99 1.64 -13.30
CA TYR A 131 17.09 2.09 -14.70
C TYR A 131 17.32 0.96 -15.72
N PHE A 132 17.85 -0.17 -15.27
CA PHE A 132 18.07 -1.38 -16.07
C PHE A 132 17.10 -2.49 -15.63
N PRO A 133 16.90 -3.58 -16.42
CA PRO A 133 15.91 -4.61 -16.11
C PRO A 133 16.33 -5.42 -14.88
N ILE A 134 16.11 -4.81 -13.72
CA ILE A 134 16.14 -5.40 -12.41
C ILE A 134 14.69 -5.25 -11.96
N LYS A 135 14.12 -6.37 -11.55
CA LYS A 135 12.76 -6.46 -11.00
C LYS A 135 12.52 -5.32 -9.98
N PRO A 136 11.26 -4.92 -9.76
CA PRO A 136 10.91 -4.03 -8.66
C PRO A 136 11.66 -4.42 -7.38
N GLN A 137 12.36 -3.45 -6.79
CA GLN A 137 13.02 -3.61 -5.50
C GLN A 137 12.07 -3.11 -4.43
N MET A 138 11.63 -4.01 -3.57
CA MET A 138 10.73 -3.66 -2.48
C MET A 138 11.38 -2.64 -1.56
N ILE A 139 10.62 -1.60 -1.20
CA ILE A 139 10.91 -0.74 -0.07
C ILE A 139 10.37 -1.46 1.16
N LEU A 140 11.26 -1.82 2.08
CA LEU A 140 10.89 -2.59 3.26
C LEU A 140 9.80 -1.87 4.06
N PRO A 141 8.78 -2.59 4.55
CA PRO A 141 7.75 -2.01 5.37
C PRO A 141 8.33 -1.43 6.66
N SER A 142 7.88 -0.22 7.03
CA SER A 142 8.30 0.44 8.26
C SER A 142 7.14 1.21 8.89
N SER A 143 7.15 1.31 10.21
CA SER A 143 6.17 2.13 10.94
C SER A 143 6.20 3.60 10.48
N LEU A 144 5.03 4.22 10.35
CA LEU A 144 4.87 5.65 10.13
C LEU A 144 4.88 6.41 11.45
N ASP A 145 5.44 7.61 11.44
CA ASP A 145 5.50 8.47 12.63
C ASP A 145 4.47 9.61 12.60
N THR A 146 4.50 10.46 13.63
CA THR A 146 3.61 11.61 13.75
C THR A 146 3.80 12.63 12.63
N ASN A 147 5.02 12.81 12.11
CA ASN A 147 5.29 13.75 11.02
C ASN A 147 4.69 13.24 9.70
N ASP A 148 4.83 11.93 9.42
CA ASP A 148 4.18 11.30 8.28
C ASP A 148 2.66 11.52 8.35
N TRP A 149 2.06 11.31 9.52
CA TRP A 149 0.63 11.54 9.72
C TRP A 149 0.21 13.00 9.47
N GLN A 150 0.97 13.98 9.96
CA GLN A 150 0.66 15.40 9.76
C GLN A 150 0.64 15.81 8.28
N VAL A 151 1.47 15.19 7.45
CA VAL A 151 1.47 15.43 6.00
C VAL A 151 0.28 14.76 5.32
N ASP A 152 -0.11 13.58 5.80
CA ASP A 152 -1.08 12.72 5.13
C ASP A 152 -2.52 13.06 5.51
N VAL A 153 -2.75 13.48 6.76
CA VAL A 153 -4.07 13.85 7.28
C VAL A 153 -4.73 14.96 6.45
N GLU A 154 -3.96 15.92 5.95
CA GLU A 154 -4.50 17.02 5.13
C GLU A 154 -5.03 16.51 3.79
N VAL A 155 -4.45 15.43 3.25
CA VAL A 155 -4.93 14.80 2.01
C VAL A 155 -6.25 14.08 2.27
N PHE A 156 -6.31 13.34 3.38
CA PHE A 156 -7.53 12.65 3.76
C PHE A 156 -8.66 13.63 4.09
N LYS A 157 -8.40 14.73 4.78
CA LYS A 157 -9.41 15.78 5.05
C LYS A 157 -9.99 16.37 3.77
N GLN A 158 -9.16 16.59 2.75
CA GLN A 158 -9.62 17.13 1.47
C GLN A 158 -10.48 16.13 0.69
N ALA A 159 -10.17 14.83 0.76
CA ALA A 159 -10.88 13.81 0.01
C ALA A 159 -12.11 13.23 0.73
N LEU A 160 -12.05 13.11 2.06
CA LEU A 160 -13.07 12.47 2.90
C LEU A 160 -14.00 13.52 3.51
N VAL A 161 -14.54 14.40 2.66
CA VAL A 161 -15.41 15.50 3.07
C VAL A 161 -16.60 14.96 3.86
N GLY A 162 -16.82 15.54 5.06
CA GLY A 162 -17.89 15.14 5.97
C GLY A 162 -17.48 14.16 7.06
N TYR A 163 -16.26 13.61 7.01
CA TYR A 163 -15.66 12.91 8.15
C TYR A 163 -14.76 13.84 8.96
N LYS A 164 -14.86 13.75 10.29
CA LYS A 164 -13.89 14.33 11.22
C LYS A 164 -12.76 13.32 11.43
N ILE A 165 -11.54 13.70 11.08
CA ILE A 165 -10.36 12.86 11.27
C ILE A 165 -9.69 13.29 12.57
N ASP A 166 -9.64 12.36 13.53
CA ASP A 166 -9.08 12.53 14.87
C ASP A 166 -7.61 12.06 14.94
#